data_AF-A0A9E3ZCV1-F1
#
_entry.id   AF-A0A9E3ZCV1-F1
#
_cell.length_a   1.000
_cell.length_b   1.000
_cell.length_c   1.000
_cell.angle_alpha   90.00
_cell.angle_beta   90.00
_cell.angle_gamma   90.00
#
_symmetry.space_group_name_H-M   'P 1'
#
loop_
_entity.id
_entity.type
_entity.pdbx_description
1 polymer ?
#
loop_
_entity_poly.entity_id
_entity_poly.type
_entity_poly.pdbx_seq_one_letter_code
_entity_poly.pdbx_strand_id
1 'polypeptide(L)'
;MIRLLSLGMAAVVLAACATSTPVSTGPTPADITASGDANGEVHWGGQIVKVKNLADRTLVEVLALPLDGDGRPLVDQRQQGRFIVDKQGYLEPHDYAPDRLIEVRGLLKGFTDGRVGDAPYRYPVVVSERIKLWEAAQSSYSGPRISPSIGIGIGSGGTRGGVGVGIGF
;
A
#
# COMPACT_ATOMS: atom_id res chain seq x y z
N MET A 1 -31.22 -52.70 -20.99
CA MET A 1 -30.25 -52.79 -19.88
C MET A 1 -29.41 -51.53 -19.87
N ILE A 2 -29.02 -51.08 -18.69
CA ILE A 2 -28.84 -49.68 -18.30
C ILE A 2 -27.34 -49.31 -18.25
N ARG A 3 -27.03 -48.02 -18.46
CA ARG A 3 -25.81 -47.27 -18.03
C ARG A 3 -24.47 -47.53 -18.75
N LEU A 4 -24.07 -46.56 -19.56
CA LEU A 4 -22.72 -45.98 -19.50
C LEU A 4 -22.90 -44.45 -19.36
N LEU A 5 -23.03 -43.95 -18.13
CA LEU A 5 -21.95 -43.25 -17.41
C LEU A 5 -21.40 -42.07 -18.23
N SER A 6 -22.23 -41.03 -18.25
CA SER A 6 -21.88 -39.64 -18.49
C SER A 6 -20.73 -39.20 -17.57
N LEU A 7 -19.51 -39.26 -18.10
CA LEU A 7 -18.33 -38.70 -17.44
C LEU A 7 -18.30 -37.18 -17.70
N GLY A 8 -19.04 -36.45 -16.87
CA GLY A 8 -18.93 -35.00 -16.77
C GLY A 8 -17.56 -34.63 -16.20
N MET A 9 -16.70 -34.06 -17.03
CA MET A 9 -15.56 -33.28 -16.58
C MET A 9 -15.82 -31.84 -17.01
N ALA A 10 -16.62 -31.16 -16.19
CA ALA A 10 -16.76 -29.72 -16.22
C ALA A 10 -15.39 -29.12 -15.85
N ALA A 11 -14.60 -28.78 -16.87
CA ALA A 11 -13.42 -27.94 -16.72
C ALA A 11 -13.90 -26.51 -16.44
N VAL A 12 -14.31 -26.26 -15.20
CA VAL A 12 -14.59 -24.92 -14.68
C VAL A 12 -13.23 -24.25 -14.48
N VAL A 13 -12.76 -23.57 -15.53
CA VAL A 13 -11.62 -22.66 -15.43
C VAL A 13 -12.13 -21.40 -14.73
N LEU A 14 -11.99 -21.36 -13.40
CA LEU A 14 -12.15 -20.14 -12.62
C LEU A 14 -10.99 -19.20 -12.93
N ALA A 15 -11.12 -18.42 -14.00
CA ALA A 15 -10.32 -17.23 -14.22
C ALA A 15 -10.78 -16.15 -13.22
N ALA A 16 -10.24 -16.19 -11.99
CA ALA A 16 -10.42 -15.11 -11.03
C ALA A 16 -9.53 -13.94 -11.46
N CYS A 17 -10.08 -13.00 -12.22
CA CYS A 17 -9.46 -11.67 -12.35
C CYS A 17 -9.60 -10.95 -11.01
N ALA A 18 -8.56 -11.00 -10.18
CA ALA A 18 -8.41 -10.09 -9.05
C ALA A 18 -8.08 -8.69 -9.60
N THR A 19 -9.08 -7.99 -10.13
CA THR A 19 -8.95 -6.57 -10.47
C THR A 19 -9.16 -5.78 -9.19
N SER A 20 -8.09 -5.30 -8.55
CA SER A 20 -8.16 -4.39 -7.41
C SER A 20 -8.59 -3.01 -7.91
N THR A 21 -9.90 -2.78 -8.02
CA THR A 21 -10.39 -1.43 -8.31
C THR A 21 -10.16 -0.55 -7.08
N PRO A 22 -9.71 0.71 -7.25
CA PRO A 22 -9.66 1.66 -6.16
C PRO A 22 -11.04 1.79 -5.50
N VAL A 23 -11.12 1.54 -4.19
CA VAL A 23 -12.35 1.64 -3.39
C VAL A 23 -12.19 2.84 -2.46
N SER A 24 -12.45 4.04 -3.00
CA SER A 24 -12.68 5.22 -2.17
C SER A 24 -14.16 5.54 -2.25
N THR A 25 -14.93 5.00 -1.31
CA THR A 25 -16.40 5.03 -1.35
C THR A 25 -17.03 6.31 -0.77
N GLY A 26 -16.23 7.35 -0.46
CA GLY A 26 -16.69 8.56 0.21
C GLY A 26 -15.98 9.84 -0.27
N PRO A 27 -16.35 11.00 0.30
CA PRO A 27 -15.75 12.29 -0.06
C PRO A 27 -14.25 12.31 0.28
N THR A 28 -13.46 13.01 -0.53
CA THR A 28 -12.04 13.19 -0.26
C THR A 28 -11.80 14.28 0.79
N PRO A 29 -10.61 14.32 1.43
CA PRO A 29 -10.25 15.44 2.30
C PRO A 29 -10.35 16.81 1.61
N ALA A 30 -9.99 16.88 0.34
CA ALA A 30 -10.15 18.09 -0.46
C ALA A 30 -11.63 18.49 -0.62
N ASP A 31 -12.51 17.53 -0.88
CA ASP A 31 -13.96 17.77 -1.01
C ASP A 31 -14.56 18.29 0.31
N ILE A 32 -14.19 17.66 1.44
CA ILE A 32 -14.63 18.09 2.79
C ILE A 32 -14.14 19.50 3.11
N THR A 33 -12.91 19.84 2.71
CA THR A 33 -12.36 21.19 2.91
C THR A 33 -13.08 22.22 2.06
N ALA A 34 -13.44 21.87 0.82
CA ALA A 34 -14.16 22.75 -0.08
C ALA A 34 -15.62 22.96 0.34
N SER A 35 -16.29 21.92 0.84
CA SER A 35 -17.68 22.01 1.32
C SER A 35 -17.78 22.70 2.69
N GLY A 36 -16.75 22.58 3.53
CA GLY A 36 -16.76 23.06 4.91
C GLY A 36 -17.58 22.19 5.87
N ASP A 37 -18.10 21.05 5.41
CA ASP A 37 -18.88 20.11 6.23
C ASP A 37 -18.01 18.95 6.69
N ALA A 38 -17.50 19.04 7.92
CA ALA A 38 -16.63 18.02 8.53
C ALA A 38 -17.38 17.18 9.56
N ASN A 39 -18.43 16.50 9.11
CA ASN A 39 -19.23 15.57 9.91
C ASN A 39 -19.24 14.16 9.29
N GLY A 40 -19.41 13.16 10.14
CA GLY A 40 -19.56 11.76 9.73
C GLY A 40 -18.28 10.93 9.80
N GLU A 41 -18.43 9.67 9.40
CA GLU A 41 -17.35 8.68 9.36
C GLU A 41 -16.61 8.74 8.03
N VAL A 42 -15.29 8.50 8.08
CA VAL A 42 -14.44 8.45 6.90
C VAL A 42 -13.53 7.23 6.94
N HIS A 43 -13.22 6.74 5.75
CA HIS A 43 -12.20 5.73 5.50
C HIS A 43 -11.21 6.31 4.49
N TRP A 44 -10.09 6.80 5.00
CA TRP A 44 -9.05 7.45 4.22
C TRP A 44 -7.70 6.80 4.49
N GLY A 45 -6.73 7.07 3.64
CA GLY A 45 -5.36 6.71 3.93
C GLY A 45 -4.44 7.51 3.05
N GLY A 46 -3.15 7.22 3.17
CA GLY A 46 -2.15 7.99 2.49
C GLY A 46 -0.77 7.80 3.07
N GLN A 47 0.08 8.74 2.70
CA GLN A 47 1.47 8.79 3.12
C GLN A 47 1.65 9.75 4.29
N ILE A 48 2.35 9.32 5.33
CA ILE A 48 2.69 10.15 6.47
C ILE A 48 3.64 11.25 6.02
N VAL A 49 3.28 12.49 6.30
CA VAL A 49 4.10 13.67 6.05
C VAL A 49 4.85 14.06 7.31
N LYS A 50 4.13 14.04 8.45
CA LYS A 50 4.67 14.49 9.73
C LYS A 50 3.92 13.85 10.89
N VAL A 51 4.65 13.54 11.95
CA VAL A 51 4.09 13.12 13.24
C VAL A 51 4.47 14.13 14.31
N LYS A 52 3.51 14.44 15.19
CA LYS A 52 3.71 15.28 16.37
C LYS A 52 3.03 14.63 17.57
N ASN A 53 3.84 14.09 18.49
CA ASN A 53 3.33 13.63 19.78
C ASN A 53 3.10 14.83 20.71
N LEU A 54 1.93 14.86 21.33
CA LEU A 54 1.55 15.75 22.42
C LEU A 54 1.53 14.94 23.73
N ALA A 55 1.15 15.58 24.84
CA ALA A 55 1.16 14.95 26.15
C ALA A 55 0.24 13.71 26.23
N ASP A 56 -0.92 13.74 25.56
CA ASP A 56 -1.98 12.74 25.68
C ASP A 56 -2.38 12.11 24.34
N ARG A 57 -1.94 12.67 23.22
CA ARG A 57 -2.35 12.29 21.86
C ARG A 57 -1.25 12.52 20.84
N THR A 58 -1.41 11.93 19.67
CA THR A 58 -0.50 12.07 18.54
C THR A 58 -1.25 12.63 17.34
N LEU A 59 -0.71 13.70 16.76
CA LEU A 59 -1.22 14.29 15.53
C LEU A 59 -0.36 13.80 14.36
N VAL A 60 -1.00 13.22 13.34
CA VAL A 60 -0.34 12.76 12.12
C VAL A 60 -0.87 13.55 10.94
N GLU A 61 0.01 14.27 10.25
CA GLU A 61 -0.30 14.86 8.95
C GLU A 61 -0.13 13.82 7.86
N VAL A 62 -1.17 13.65 7.06
CA VAL A 62 -1.24 12.62 6.01
C VAL A 62 -1.56 13.28 4.68
N LEU A 63 -0.78 12.94 3.66
CA LEU A 63 -1.12 13.22 2.27
C LEU A 63 -2.05 12.13 1.77
N ALA A 64 -3.30 12.47 1.51
CA ALA A 64 -4.34 11.51 1.16
C ALA A 64 -4.13 10.94 -0.23
N LEU A 65 -4.29 9.62 -0.35
CA LEU A 65 -4.20 8.87 -1.60
C LEU A 65 -5.41 7.94 -1.71
N PRO A 66 -5.88 7.63 -2.93
CA PRO A 66 -6.88 6.60 -3.14
C PRO A 66 -6.42 5.27 -2.55
N LEU A 67 -7.38 4.51 -2.01
CA LEU A 67 -7.13 3.17 -1.48
C LEU A 67 -7.47 2.11 -2.52
N ASP A 68 -6.73 1.01 -2.54
CA ASP A 68 -7.12 -0.20 -3.26
C ASP A 68 -8.21 -0.99 -2.51
N GLY A 69 -8.60 -2.15 -3.06
CA GLY A 69 -9.61 -3.02 -2.45
C GLY A 69 -9.23 -3.57 -1.07
N ASP A 70 -7.94 -3.57 -0.71
CA ASP A 70 -7.42 -4.03 0.59
C ASP A 70 -7.23 -2.86 1.58
N GLY A 71 -7.55 -1.63 1.17
CA GLY A 71 -7.36 -0.43 1.97
C GLY A 71 -5.94 0.13 1.91
N ARG A 72 -5.08 -0.34 1.00
CA ARG A 72 -3.71 0.14 0.86
C ARG A 72 -3.67 1.42 0.02
N PRO A 73 -2.98 2.47 0.49
CA PRO A 73 -2.81 3.69 -0.31
C PRO A 73 -2.03 3.43 -1.60
N LEU A 74 -2.56 3.92 -2.72
CA LEU A 74 -1.97 3.83 -4.05
C LEU A 74 -1.05 5.04 -4.32
N VAL A 75 0.25 4.85 -4.14
CA VAL A 75 1.27 5.93 -4.25
C VAL A 75 1.39 6.56 -5.63
N ASP A 76 1.05 5.81 -6.68
CA ASP A 76 1.12 6.28 -8.07
C ASP A 76 -0.15 7.04 -8.53
N GLN A 77 -1.13 7.17 -7.64
CA GLN A 77 -2.40 7.83 -7.95
C GLN A 77 -2.41 9.30 -7.52
N ARG A 78 -3.37 10.05 -8.07
CA ARG A 78 -3.52 11.47 -7.77
C ARG A 78 -3.87 11.69 -6.30
N GLN A 79 -3.15 12.59 -5.65
CA GLN A 79 -3.38 13.01 -4.27
C GLN A 79 -4.78 13.65 -4.08
N GLN A 80 -5.39 13.39 -2.93
CA GLN A 80 -6.77 13.74 -2.60
C GLN A 80 -6.88 14.83 -1.52
N GLY A 81 -5.82 15.61 -1.34
CA GLY A 81 -5.69 16.63 -0.29
C GLY A 81 -4.85 16.15 0.90
N ARG A 82 -4.89 16.90 2.00
CA ARG A 82 -4.21 16.57 3.25
C ARG A 82 -5.21 16.60 4.40
N PHE A 83 -4.96 15.77 5.40
CA PHE A 83 -5.77 15.74 6.62
C PHE A 83 -4.88 15.47 7.84
N ILE A 84 -5.44 15.77 9.02
CA ILE A 84 -4.82 15.45 10.29
C ILE A 84 -5.54 14.27 10.91
N VAL A 85 -4.78 13.27 11.35
CA VAL A 85 -5.27 12.22 12.23
C VAL A 85 -4.98 12.63 13.67
N ASP A 86 -6.02 12.74 14.49
CA ASP A 86 -5.93 12.91 15.94
C ASP A 86 -6.11 11.53 16.60
N LYS A 87 -4.99 10.95 17.07
CA LYS A 87 -4.96 9.65 17.73
C LYS A 87 -4.71 9.83 19.22
N GLN A 88 -5.62 9.34 20.06
CA GLN A 88 -5.35 9.27 21.50
C GLN A 88 -4.14 8.37 21.79
N GLY A 89 -3.26 8.83 22.67
CA GLY A 89 -2.04 8.13 23.08
C GLY A 89 -0.84 8.41 22.17
N TYR A 90 0.19 7.58 22.37
CA TYR A 90 1.48 7.69 21.68
C TYR A 90 1.53 6.77 20.45
N LEU A 91 2.07 7.28 19.36
CA LEU A 91 2.57 6.47 18.24
C LEU A 91 4.09 6.62 18.19
N GLU A 92 4.80 5.51 18.03
CA GLU A 92 6.26 5.47 17.94
C GLU A 92 6.73 6.14 16.63
N PRO A 93 7.47 7.28 16.68
CA PRO A 93 7.90 7.99 15.49
C PRO A 93 8.79 7.19 14.54
N HIS A 94 9.51 6.19 15.06
CA HIS A 94 10.30 5.30 14.21
C HIS A 94 9.39 4.42 13.32
N ASP A 95 8.30 3.89 13.88
CA ASP A 95 7.36 3.05 13.13
C ASP A 95 6.46 3.89 12.21
N TYR A 96 5.98 5.03 12.71
CA TYR A 96 5.14 5.98 11.99
C TYR A 96 5.98 7.11 11.37
N ALA A 97 7.15 6.76 10.85
CA ALA A 97 8.04 7.72 10.20
C ALA A 97 7.38 8.37 8.97
N PRO A 98 7.88 9.54 8.52
CA PRO A 98 7.54 10.09 7.21
C PRO A 98 7.69 9.05 6.10
N ASP A 99 6.88 9.19 5.05
CA ASP A 99 6.81 8.31 3.88
C ASP A 99 6.23 6.92 4.11
N ARG A 100 5.91 6.56 5.36
CA ARG A 100 5.13 5.35 5.66
C ARG A 100 3.68 5.51 5.21
N LEU A 101 3.06 4.40 4.82
CA LEU A 101 1.67 4.37 4.36
C LEU A 101 0.75 3.92 5.49
N ILE A 102 -0.38 4.62 5.66
CA ILE A 102 -1.40 4.28 6.65
C ILE A 102 -2.80 4.26 6.05
N GLU A 103 -3.65 3.39 6.61
CA GLU A 103 -5.10 3.39 6.46
C GLU A 103 -5.71 3.88 7.78
N VAL A 104 -6.73 4.73 7.70
CA VAL A 104 -7.38 5.38 8.83
C VAL A 104 -8.89 5.25 8.67
N ARG A 105 -9.55 4.82 9.75
CA ARG A 105 -11.00 4.88 9.92
C ARG A 105 -11.32 5.68 11.16
N GLY A 106 -12.31 6.57 11.06
CA GLY A 106 -12.74 7.36 12.20
C GLY A 106 -13.70 8.47 11.83
N LEU A 107 -13.84 9.42 12.75
CA LEU A 107 -14.86 10.46 12.70
C LEU A 107 -14.25 11.82 12.42
N LEU A 108 -14.89 12.61 11.55
CA LEU A 108 -14.52 14.00 11.35
C LEU A 108 -14.90 14.84 12.59
N LYS A 109 -13.98 15.72 13.01
CA LYS A 109 -14.14 16.60 14.19
C LYS A 109 -13.97 18.08 13.85
N GLY A 110 -14.20 18.46 12.59
CA GLY A 110 -13.98 19.83 12.12
C GLY A 110 -12.63 20.01 11.42
N PHE A 111 -12.08 21.22 11.56
CA PHE A 111 -10.90 21.66 10.83
C PHE A 111 -9.83 22.26 11.75
N THR A 112 -8.59 22.25 11.30
CA THR A 112 -7.47 22.96 11.91
C THR A 112 -6.68 23.69 10.84
N ASP A 113 -6.33 24.94 11.10
CA ASP A 113 -5.49 25.73 10.21
C ASP A 113 -4.01 25.38 10.41
N GLY A 114 -3.27 25.40 9.31
CA GLY A 114 -1.84 25.15 9.28
C GLY A 114 -1.23 25.67 7.99
N ARG A 115 -0.11 25.07 7.58
CA ARG A 115 0.61 25.48 6.37
C ARG A 115 1.18 24.28 5.63
N VAL A 116 1.14 24.35 4.31
CA VAL A 116 1.90 23.47 3.42
C VAL A 116 3.00 24.32 2.79
N GLY A 117 4.23 24.11 3.24
CA GLY A 117 5.31 25.08 3.00
C GLY A 117 4.90 26.45 3.58
N ASP A 118 4.91 27.48 2.74
CA ASP A 118 4.49 28.83 3.12
C ASP A 118 3.03 29.15 2.80
N ALA A 119 2.27 28.23 2.20
CA ALA A 119 0.87 28.48 1.87
C ALA A 119 -0.04 28.15 3.07
N PRO A 120 -1.00 29.03 3.45
CA PRO A 120 -2.01 28.68 4.44
C PRO A 120 -2.85 27.50 3.93
N TYR A 121 -3.14 26.55 4.82
CA TYR A 121 -3.92 25.37 4.49
C TYR A 121 -4.86 25.02 5.64
N ARG A 122 -6.08 24.60 5.31
CA ARG A 122 -7.08 24.17 6.28
C ARG A 122 -7.23 22.66 6.20
N TYR A 123 -6.91 21.97 7.28
CA TYR A 123 -6.93 20.52 7.35
C TYR A 123 -8.24 20.03 7.97
N PRO A 124 -8.98 19.10 7.35
CA PRO A 124 -9.98 18.33 8.06
C PRO A 124 -9.28 17.43 9.10
N VAL A 125 -9.90 17.29 10.27
CA VAL A 125 -9.35 16.51 11.37
C VAL A 125 -10.19 15.26 11.56
N VAL A 126 -9.53 14.10 11.53
CA VAL A 126 -10.14 12.79 11.79
C VAL A 126 -9.69 12.31 13.15
N VAL A 127 -10.64 12.11 14.07
CA VAL A 127 -10.39 11.35 15.29
C VAL A 127 -10.33 9.88 14.91
N SER A 128 -9.15 9.28 15.01
CA SER A 128 -8.98 7.90 14.57
C SER A 128 -9.58 6.91 15.55
N GLU A 129 -10.40 6.01 15.04
CA GLU A 129 -10.85 4.81 15.75
C GLU A 129 -9.91 3.64 15.43
N ARG A 130 -9.46 3.55 14.18
CA ARG A 130 -8.49 2.56 13.71
C ARG A 130 -7.44 3.23 12.84
N ILE A 131 -6.19 2.88 13.10
CA ILE A 131 -5.04 3.20 12.23
C ILE A 131 -4.33 1.90 11.94
N LYS A 132 -4.12 1.60 10.66
CA LYS A 132 -3.30 0.48 10.20
C LYS A 132 -2.07 1.05 9.53
N LEU A 133 -0.90 0.63 10.01
CA LEU A 133 0.38 0.91 9.37
C LEU A 133 0.65 -0.19 8.35
N TRP A 134 0.90 0.20 7.10
CA TRP A 134 1.30 -0.75 6.07
C TRP A 134 2.80 -1.00 6.18
N GLU A 135 3.19 -2.25 5.93
CA GLU A 135 4.60 -2.58 5.76
C GLU A 135 5.16 -1.74 4.62
N ALA A 136 6.37 -1.22 4.82
CA ALA A 136 7.11 -0.65 3.71
C ALA A 136 7.16 -1.72 2.63
N ALA A 137 6.90 -1.35 1.37
CA ALA A 137 7.22 -2.25 0.28
C ALA A 137 8.69 -2.62 0.50
N GLN A 138 8.96 -3.89 0.82
CA GLN A 138 10.32 -4.37 0.85
C GLN A 138 10.81 -4.07 -0.55
N SER A 139 11.61 -3.02 -0.70
CA SER A 139 12.36 -2.81 -1.91
C SER A 139 13.07 -4.14 -2.09
N SER A 140 12.64 -4.90 -3.10
CA SER A 140 13.29 -6.13 -3.48
C SER A 140 14.71 -5.74 -3.82
N TYR A 141 15.56 -5.68 -2.80
CA TYR A 141 16.99 -5.74 -2.95
C TYR A 141 17.20 -7.16 -3.42
N SER A 142 17.00 -7.34 -4.72
CA SER A 142 17.51 -8.49 -5.43
C SER A 142 19.02 -8.31 -5.39
N GLY A 143 19.61 -8.61 -4.23
CA GLY A 143 21.02 -8.94 -4.17
C GLY A 143 21.28 -9.97 -5.28
N PRO A 144 22.46 -9.94 -5.92
CA PRO A 144 22.73 -10.79 -7.07
C PRO A 144 22.34 -12.23 -6.75
N ARG A 145 21.35 -12.77 -7.46
CA ARG A 145 21.03 -14.20 -7.38
C ARG A 145 22.15 -14.91 -8.15
N ILE A 146 23.27 -15.11 -7.48
CA ILE A 146 24.34 -15.99 -7.95
C ILE A 146 23.79 -17.42 -7.85
N SER A 147 23.21 -17.89 -8.95
CA SER A 147 22.82 -19.29 -9.11
C SER A 147 24.00 -19.99 -9.79
N PRO A 148 24.85 -20.74 -9.08
CA PRO A 148 25.87 -21.54 -9.75
C PRO A 148 25.17 -22.65 -10.53
N SER A 149 25.15 -22.54 -11.86
CA SER A 149 24.74 -23.63 -12.73
C SER A 149 25.99 -24.39 -13.18
N ILE A 150 26.01 -25.69 -12.93
CA ILE A 150 26.99 -26.62 -13.50
C ILE A 150 26.31 -27.27 -14.71
N GLY A 151 26.73 -26.86 -15.91
CA GLY A 151 26.34 -27.51 -17.15
C GLY A 151 27.32 -28.64 -17.48
N ILE A 152 26.83 -29.88 -17.57
CA ILE A 152 27.60 -30.99 -18.17
C ILE A 152 27.17 -31.08 -19.63
N GLY A 153 28.03 -30.61 -20.54
CA GLY A 153 27.84 -30.75 -21.99
C GLY A 153 28.50 -32.03 -22.50
N ILE A 154 27.73 -32.94 -23.12
CA ILE A 154 28.27 -34.06 -23.89
C ILE A 154 28.39 -33.65 -25.37
N GLY A 155 29.61 -33.29 -25.80
CA GLY A 155 29.90 -33.01 -27.19
C GLY A 155 30.43 -34.26 -27.90
N SER A 156 29.66 -34.81 -28.84
CA SER A 156 30.15 -35.82 -29.78
C SER A 156 30.72 -35.12 -31.02
N GLY A 157 32.01 -34.78 -30.96
CA GLY A 157 32.73 -34.17 -32.08
C GLY A 157 34.24 -34.41 -32.02
N GLY A 158 34.72 -35.35 -32.83
CA GLY A 158 36.08 -35.47 -33.38
C GLY A 158 37.29 -35.11 -32.53
N THR A 159 37.96 -36.15 -32.00
CA THR A 159 39.43 -36.25 -31.89
C THR A 159 40.18 -35.18 -31.06
N ARG A 160 39.89 -35.10 -29.75
CA ARG A 160 40.84 -34.98 -28.60
C ARG A 160 40.02 -34.66 -27.36
N GLY A 161 39.87 -35.62 -26.46
CA GLY A 161 39.07 -35.47 -25.24
C GLY A 161 39.66 -34.43 -24.29
N GLY A 162 38.86 -33.43 -23.93
CA GLY A 162 39.14 -32.48 -22.87
C GLY A 162 37.85 -32.21 -22.08
N VAL A 163 37.91 -32.31 -20.76
CA VAL A 163 36.82 -31.91 -19.85
C VAL A 163 37.11 -30.46 -19.43
N GLY A 164 36.27 -29.53 -19.87
CA GLY A 164 36.37 -28.12 -19.50
C GLY A 164 35.34 -27.78 -18.42
N VAL A 165 35.79 -27.21 -17.31
CA VAL A 165 34.94 -26.56 -16.31
C VAL A 165 35.04 -25.05 -16.53
N GLY A 166 33.94 -24.41 -16.90
CA GLY A 166 33.86 -22.96 -17.05
C GLY A 166 33.22 -22.33 -15.82
N ILE A 167 33.85 -21.29 -15.29
CA ILE A 167 33.30 -20.37 -14.29
C ILE A 167 33.05 -19.02 -14.99
N GLY A 168 31.79 -18.59 -15.04
CA GLY A 168 31.39 -17.26 -15.50
C GLY A 168 30.97 -16.42 -14.30
N PHE A 169 31.45 -15.18 -14.25
CA PHE A 169 31.09 -14.15 -13.27
C PHE A 169 30.05 -13.19 -13.86
#